data_AF-A0A6G0JLD8-F1
#
_entry.id   AF-A0A6G0JLD8-F1
#
_cell.length_a   1.000
_cell.length_b   1.000
_cell.length_c   1.000
_cell.angle_alpha   90.00
_cell.angle_beta   90.00
_cell.angle_gamma   90.00
#
_symmetry.space_group_name_H-M   'P 1'
#
loop_
_entity.id
_entity.type
_entity.pdbx_description
1 polymer ?
#
loop_
_entity_poly.entity_id
_entity_poly.type
_entity_poly.pdbx_seq_one_letter_code
_entity_poly.pdbx_strand_id
1 'polypeptide(L)'
;MSVQGGWTDKMKISELKMKMSSAVRNWRGQLSKHVQSNWRRLSGEFKRKYLKARTSESERYYTMRQKSNESAMEFFYRLNEAAVKADIRYKKGKKDSAHHIKSFIKNLRDQ
;
A
#
# COMPACT_ATOMS: atom_id res chain seq x y z
N MET A 1 -21.46 -24.90 -23.72
CA MET A 1 -20.73 -25.13 -22.44
C MET A 1 -19.63 -24.09 -22.33
N SER A 2 -19.81 -23.06 -21.50
CA SER A 2 -18.79 -22.03 -21.28
C SER A 2 -17.72 -22.56 -20.33
N VAL A 3 -16.52 -22.82 -20.83
CA VAL A 3 -15.34 -23.09 -20.00
C VAL A 3 -14.93 -21.80 -19.28
N GLN A 4 -15.38 -21.64 -18.03
CA GLN A 4 -14.83 -20.63 -17.13
C GLN A 4 -13.38 -20.99 -16.79
N GLY A 5 -12.43 -20.32 -17.44
CA GLY A 5 -10.99 -20.42 -17.19
C GLY A 5 -10.57 -19.82 -15.84
N GLY A 6 -11.01 -20.42 -14.75
CA GLY A 6 -10.63 -20.04 -13.38
C GLY A 6 -9.57 -20.97 -12.78
N TRP A 7 -8.63 -20.41 -12.02
CA TRP A 7 -7.70 -21.22 -11.23
C TRP A 7 -8.43 -22.00 -10.14
N THR A 8 -8.10 -23.29 -9.99
CA THR A 8 -8.58 -24.09 -8.85
C THR A 8 -7.91 -23.66 -7.55
N ASP A 9 -8.55 -23.91 -6.42
CA ASP A 9 -8.00 -23.58 -5.10
C ASP A 9 -6.68 -24.33 -4.81
N LYS A 10 -6.54 -25.57 -5.30
CA LYS A 10 -5.28 -26.32 -5.21
C LYS A 10 -4.15 -25.63 -5.99
N MET A 11 -4.44 -25.14 -7.19
CA MET A 11 -3.46 -24.38 -7.99
C MET A 11 -3.03 -23.10 -7.26
N LYS A 12 -3.98 -22.33 -6.72
CA LYS A 12 -3.67 -21.10 -5.96
C LYS A 12 -2.80 -21.37 -4.73
N ILE A 13 -3.09 -22.42 -3.96
CA ILE A 13 -2.30 -22.80 -2.79
C ILE A 13 -0.89 -23.22 -3.19
N SER A 14 -0.76 -24.02 -4.26
CA SER A 14 0.54 -24.48 -4.76
C SER A 14 1.40 -23.31 -5.22
N GLU A 15 0.82 -22.42 -6.04
CA GLU A 15 1.49 -21.24 -6.58
C GLU A 15 1.93 -20.28 -5.47
N LEU A 16 1.08 -20.03 -4.46
CA LEU A 16 1.46 -19.24 -3.30
C LEU A 16 2.65 -19.86 -2.56
N LYS A 17 2.71 -21.19 -2.46
CA LYS A 17 3.85 -21.87 -1.83
C LYS A 17 5.13 -21.76 -2.68
N MET A 18 5.04 -21.95 -4.00
CA MET A 18 6.21 -22.01 -4.86
C MET A 18 6.82 -20.63 -5.15
N LYS A 19 6.00 -19.61 -5.38
CA LYS A 19 6.47 -18.29 -5.86
C LYS A 19 6.80 -17.29 -4.74
N MET A 20 6.38 -17.54 -3.51
CA MET A 20 6.60 -16.60 -2.41
C MET A 20 7.96 -16.76 -1.76
N SER A 21 8.47 -15.68 -1.15
CA SER A 21 9.76 -15.67 -0.44
C SER A 21 9.81 -16.66 0.73
N SER A 22 11.02 -17.02 1.17
CA SER A 22 11.22 -17.91 2.34
C SER A 22 10.47 -17.44 3.58
N ALA A 23 10.41 -16.13 3.83
CA ALA A 23 9.68 -15.58 4.97
C ALA A 23 8.18 -15.90 4.93
N VAL A 24 7.55 -15.78 3.75
CA VAL A 24 6.13 -16.09 3.56
C VAL A 24 5.87 -17.59 3.63
N ARG A 25 6.77 -18.42 3.06
CA ARG A 25 6.66 -19.90 3.16
C ARG A 25 6.79 -20.39 4.60
N ASN A 26 7.73 -19.84 5.36
CA ASN A 26 7.94 -20.18 6.77
C ASN A 26 6.73 -19.78 7.61
N TRP A 27 6.21 -18.56 7.43
CA TRP A 27 4.96 -18.15 8.09
C TRP A 27 3.80 -19.08 7.73
N ARG A 28 3.61 -19.44 6.46
CA ARG A 28 2.57 -20.38 6.05
C ARG A 28 2.74 -21.74 6.75
N GLY A 29 3.97 -22.19 6.95
CA GLY A 29 4.31 -23.42 7.66
C GLY A 29 3.87 -23.42 9.13
N GLN A 30 3.77 -22.25 9.76
CA GLN A 30 3.31 -22.08 11.14
C GLN A 30 1.78 -22.18 11.28
N LEU A 31 1.02 -22.04 10.18
CA LEU A 31 -0.44 -22.17 10.20
C LEU A 31 -0.85 -23.65 10.35
N SER A 32 -2.03 -23.92 10.89
CA SER A 32 -2.56 -25.29 10.98
C SER A 32 -2.77 -25.91 9.59
N LYS A 33 -2.69 -27.24 9.48
CA LYS A 33 -2.87 -27.95 8.21
C LYS A 33 -4.21 -27.65 7.54
N HIS A 34 -5.27 -27.48 8.33
CA HIS A 34 -6.60 -27.11 7.85
C HIS A 34 -6.68 -25.72 7.21
N VAL A 35 -5.90 -24.76 7.73
CA VAL A 35 -5.76 -23.44 7.10
C VAL A 35 -4.92 -23.54 5.84
N GLN A 36 -3.81 -24.30 5.88
CA GLN A 36 -2.89 -24.46 4.76
C GLN A 36 -3.54 -25.08 3.50
N SER A 37 -4.50 -25.99 3.66
CA SER A 37 -5.14 -26.74 2.57
C SER A 37 -6.43 -26.10 2.04
N ASN A 38 -6.98 -25.09 2.72
CA ASN A 38 -8.20 -24.42 2.33
C ASN A 38 -7.90 -22.98 1.85
N TRP A 39 -8.12 -22.70 0.56
CA TRP A 39 -7.77 -21.42 -0.04
C TRP A 39 -8.49 -20.23 0.62
N ARG A 40 -9.79 -20.36 0.95
CA ARG A 40 -10.55 -19.30 1.60
C ARG A 40 -9.95 -18.91 2.95
N ARG A 41 -9.52 -19.89 3.75
CA ARG A 41 -8.87 -19.66 5.05
C ARG A 41 -7.45 -19.11 4.90
N LEU A 42 -6.65 -19.74 4.05
CA LEU A 42 -5.27 -19.32 3.79
C LEU A 42 -5.20 -17.88 3.25
N SER A 43 -6.05 -17.55 2.28
CA SER A 43 -6.12 -16.20 1.74
C SER A 43 -6.60 -15.18 2.77
N GLY A 44 -7.49 -15.55 3.70
CA GLY A 44 -7.88 -14.71 4.84
C GLY A 44 -6.71 -14.37 5.75
N GLU A 45 -5.93 -15.37 6.16
CA GLU A 45 -4.72 -15.18 6.97
C GLU A 45 -3.66 -14.35 6.23
N PHE A 46 -3.47 -14.63 4.94
CA PHE A 46 -2.52 -13.90 4.09
C PHE A 46 -2.91 -12.43 3.98
N LYS A 47 -4.19 -12.13 3.74
CA LYS A 47 -4.71 -10.76 3.69
C LYS A 47 -4.45 -10.05 5.01
N ARG A 48 -4.79 -10.68 6.15
CA ARG A 48 -4.60 -10.07 7.48
C ARG A 48 -3.14 -9.73 7.77
N LYS A 49 -2.21 -10.60 7.36
CA LYS A 49 -0.77 -10.40 7.64
C LYS A 49 -0.08 -9.46 6.68
N TYR A 50 -0.38 -9.56 5.38
CA TYR A 50 0.41 -8.91 4.34
C TYR A 50 -0.31 -7.79 3.61
N LEU A 51 -1.65 -7.81 3.56
CA LEU A 51 -2.38 -6.64 3.08
C LEU A 51 -2.54 -5.65 4.23
N LYS A 52 -1.69 -4.62 4.20
CA LYS A 52 -1.93 -3.44 5.02
C LYS A 52 -3.12 -2.68 4.46
N ALA A 53 -3.97 -2.14 5.32
CA ALA A 53 -4.97 -1.18 4.90
C ALA A 53 -4.25 -0.06 4.13
N ARG A 54 -4.85 0.37 3.02
CA ARG A 54 -4.33 1.55 2.31
C ARG A 54 -4.42 2.70 3.30
N THR A 55 -3.28 3.33 3.58
CA THR A 55 -3.21 4.62 4.28
C THR A 55 -4.28 5.52 3.69
N SER A 56 -5.11 6.15 4.53
CA SER A 56 -6.15 7.06 4.02
C SER A 56 -5.48 8.17 3.19
N GLU A 57 -6.17 8.72 2.19
CA GLU A 57 -5.53 9.75 1.36
C GLU A 57 -5.11 10.97 2.20
N SER A 58 -5.86 11.29 3.26
CA SER A 58 -5.49 12.31 4.26
C SER A 58 -4.23 11.94 5.04
N GLU A 59 -4.15 10.72 5.57
CA GLU A 59 -2.93 10.27 6.28
C GLU A 59 -1.73 10.24 5.32
N ARG A 60 -1.94 9.82 4.06
CA ARG A 60 -0.91 9.83 3.03
C ARG A 60 -0.39 11.23 2.76
N TYR A 61 -1.26 12.23 2.76
CA TYR A 61 -0.87 13.62 2.64
C TYR A 61 -0.05 14.10 3.84
N TYR A 62 -0.54 13.89 5.07
CA TYR A 62 0.11 14.42 6.28
C TYR A 62 1.42 13.71 6.66
N THR A 63 1.62 12.47 6.21
CA THR A 63 2.83 11.67 6.50
C THR A 63 3.86 11.68 5.38
N MET A 64 3.57 12.34 4.26
CA MET A 64 4.42 12.31 3.08
C MET A 64 5.77 13.01 3.32
N ARG A 65 6.86 12.34 2.93
CA ARG A 65 8.24 12.88 2.96
C ARG A 65 8.93 12.77 1.61
N GLN A 66 9.90 13.65 1.36
CA GLN A 66 10.75 13.56 0.17
C GLN A 66 11.53 12.24 0.18
N LYS A 67 11.56 11.55 -0.97
CA LYS A 67 12.33 10.32 -1.18
C LYS A 67 13.79 10.64 -1.52
N SER A 68 14.71 9.70 -1.31
CA SER A 68 16.14 9.88 -1.65
C SER A 68 16.39 10.11 -3.14
N ASN A 69 15.50 9.60 -3.98
CA ASN A 69 15.68 9.56 -5.43
C ASN A 69 14.80 10.58 -6.17
N GLU A 70 14.22 11.56 -5.46
CA GLU A 70 13.43 12.62 -6.07
C GLU A 70 13.95 14.00 -5.64
N SER A 71 13.92 14.96 -6.57
CA SER A 71 14.18 16.37 -6.30
C SER A 71 13.08 17.00 -5.44
N ALA A 72 13.38 18.18 -4.88
CA ALA A 72 12.39 18.94 -4.11
C ALA A 72 11.13 19.24 -4.93
N MET A 73 11.27 19.55 -6.22
CA MET A 73 10.11 19.84 -7.09
C MET A 73 9.28 18.60 -7.42
N GLU A 74 9.91 17.45 -7.67
CA GLU A 74 9.19 16.19 -7.86
C GLU A 74 8.41 15.81 -6.58
N PHE A 75 9.00 16.02 -5.41
CA PHE A 75 8.29 15.87 -4.14
C PHE A 75 7.09 16.83 -4.04
N PHE A 76 7.26 18.10 -4.40
CA PHE A 76 6.18 19.08 -4.37
C PHE A 76 5.00 18.68 -5.26
N TYR A 77 5.25 18.21 -6.49
CA TYR A 77 4.18 17.72 -7.38
C TYR A 77 3.48 16.48 -6.82
N ARG A 78 4.23 15.55 -6.23
CA ARG A 78 3.64 14.38 -5.56
C ARG A 78 2.79 14.76 -4.34
N LEU A 79 3.20 15.79 -3.60
CA LEU A 79 2.46 16.33 -2.46
C LEU A 79 1.17 17.03 -2.90
N ASN A 80 1.20 17.77 -4.02
CA ASN A 80 0.03 18.37 -4.66
C ASN A 80 -1.03 17.32 -5.01
N GLU A 81 -0.62 16.20 -5.63
CA GLU A 81 -1.55 15.11 -5.96
C GLU A 81 -2.18 14.48 -4.71
N ALA A 82 -1.39 14.31 -3.64
CA ALA A 82 -1.91 13.81 -2.37
C ALA A 82 -2.91 14.78 -1.73
N ALA A 83 -2.65 16.08 -1.81
CA ALA A 83 -3.58 17.09 -1.31
C ALA A 83 -4.93 17.04 -2.05
N VAL A 84 -4.92 16.88 -3.38
CA VAL A 84 -6.15 16.70 -4.17
C VAL A 84 -6.90 15.44 -3.76
N LYS A 85 -6.19 14.31 -3.61
CA LYS A 85 -6.81 13.04 -3.18
C LYS A 85 -7.35 13.08 -1.76
N ALA A 86 -6.79 13.94 -0.91
CA ALA A 86 -7.24 14.20 0.46
C ALA A 86 -8.31 15.32 0.56
N ASP A 87 -8.81 15.84 -0.57
CA ASP A 87 -9.77 16.95 -0.65
C ASP A 87 -9.30 18.26 0.02
N ILE A 88 -8.01 18.55 -0.05
CA ILE A 88 -7.41 19.77 0.51
C ILE A 88 -7.46 20.89 -0.53
N ARG A 89 -8.12 22.00 -0.19
CA ARG A 89 -8.35 23.15 -1.07
C ARG A 89 -7.19 24.15 -1.07
N TYR A 90 -5.95 23.65 -1.18
CA TYR A 90 -4.72 24.44 -1.04
C TYR A 90 -4.53 25.51 -2.13
N LYS A 91 -5.25 25.45 -3.25
CA LYS A 91 -5.20 26.49 -4.31
C LYS A 91 -6.12 27.69 -4.06
N LYS A 92 -7.13 27.55 -3.20
CA LYS A 92 -8.21 28.55 -3.03
C LYS A 92 -8.23 29.18 -1.64
N GLY A 93 -7.75 28.50 -0.61
CA GLY A 93 -7.77 29.01 0.77
C GLY A 93 -6.41 29.54 1.22
N LYS A 94 -6.31 30.82 1.61
CA LYS A 94 -5.06 31.45 2.10
C LYS A 94 -4.38 30.64 3.22
N LYS A 95 -5.17 30.13 4.18
CA LYS A 95 -4.68 29.29 5.28
C LYS A 95 -4.20 27.92 4.79
N ASP A 96 -4.94 27.29 3.89
CA ASP A 96 -4.61 25.97 3.36
C ASP A 96 -3.38 26.03 2.46
N SER A 97 -3.23 27.08 1.64
CA SER A 97 -2.03 27.33 0.83
C SER A 97 -0.79 27.46 1.70
N ALA A 98 -0.85 28.30 2.74
CA ALA A 98 0.26 28.51 3.66
C ALA A 98 0.62 27.22 4.42
N HIS A 99 -0.39 26.48 4.89
CA HIS A 99 -0.18 25.19 5.52
C HIS A 99 0.47 24.18 4.57
N HIS A 100 0.02 24.13 3.31
CA HIS A 100 0.55 23.23 2.30
C HIS A 100 2.02 23.51 1.98
N ILE A 101 2.39 24.78 1.82
CA ILE A 101 3.78 25.20 1.62
C ILE A 101 4.64 24.86 2.85
N LYS A 102 4.11 25.07 4.06
CA LYS A 102 4.81 24.68 5.30
C LYS A 102 5.03 23.16 5.36
N SER A 103 4.03 22.37 4.97
CA SER A 103 4.15 20.90 4.89
C SER A 103 5.17 20.46 3.85
N PHE A 104 5.27 21.15 2.72
CA PHE A 104 6.33 20.92 1.74
C PHE A 104 7.72 21.13 2.36
N ILE A 105 7.99 22.31 2.91
CA ILE A 105 9.31 22.66 3.49
C ILE A 105 9.69 21.72 4.64
N LYS A 106 8.76 21.45 5.56
CA LYS A 106 9.00 20.58 6.74
C LYS A 106 9.42 19.15 6.36
N ASN A 107 9.01 18.67 5.20
CA ASN A 107 9.18 17.28 4.78
C ASN A 107 10.22 17.11 3.66
N LEU A 108 10.95 18.18 3.32
CA LEU A 108 12.18 18.08 2.55
C LEU A 108 13.23 17.30 3.35
N ARG A 109 14.14 16.67 2.62
CA ARG A 109 15.34 16.08 3.20
C ARG A 109 16.42 17.16 3.30
N ASP A 110 17.25 17.04 4.33
CA ASP A 110 18.52 17.74 4.37
C ASP A 110 19.38 17.25 3.20
N GLN A 111 20.05 18.18 2.51
CA GLN A 111 20.95 17.88 1.40
C GLN A 111 22.34 17.53 1.90
#